data_AF-A0A553APQ8-F1
#
_entry.id   AF-A0A553APQ8-F1
#
_cell.length_a   1.000
_cell.length_b   1.000
_cell.length_c   1.000
_cell.angle_alpha   90.00
_cell.angle_beta   90.00
_cell.angle_gamma   90.00
#
_symmetry.space_group_name_H-M   'P 1'
#
loop_
_entity.id
_entity.type
_entity.pdbx_description
1 polymer ?
#
loop_
_entity_poly.entity_id
_entity_poly.type
_entity_poly.pdbx_seq_one_letter_code
_entity_poly.pdbx_strand_id
1 'polypeptide(L)'
;MTRVAAHGAIKDVMGEVGNALASLSDPNLRRAVSPPFSLSLADDLCAAERFANLFIVCEPERMITHAPIIKALLSALFVIKSRKPSAPKQDWILDECALLGGFDLVPKLFSYGAGIGIRPFAVFQSPAQMEALGAHAKTILLSSAQVQLYFGIRDFETAKSISDMIGAQTLEIADPLVNARAAAERQKLMSAILNGADPFAGAAELKKLTYESGHKRLMRRHLVTPDELLHLPPDKLIVFADGLSGPLLASRTPYWRQRLSAGKYLPDPYHPPLDSVVIQTLWGQRRRKIITESVPERFAHLPQYRQGSWSYVEGMQHE
;
A
#
# COMPACT_ATOMS: atom_id res chain seq x y z
N MET A 1 13.24 53.43 10.37
CA MET A 1 12.73 52.50 9.34
C MET A 1 11.98 53.28 8.29
N THR A 2 12.59 53.46 7.13
CA THR A 2 12.16 54.34 6.04
C THR A 2 10.97 53.73 5.27
N ARG A 3 10.03 54.55 4.78
CA ARG A 3 8.83 54.16 4.00
C ARG A 3 9.13 53.16 2.86
N VAL A 4 10.33 53.17 2.30
CA VAL A 4 10.80 52.25 1.25
C VAL A 4 10.89 50.80 1.74
N ALA A 5 11.36 50.57 2.98
CA ALA A 5 11.44 49.24 3.57
C ALA A 5 10.04 48.67 3.88
N ALA A 6 9.10 49.52 4.31
CA ALA A 6 7.71 49.13 4.52
C ALA A 6 7.01 48.77 3.20
N HIS A 7 7.31 49.48 2.10
CA HIS A 7 6.72 49.20 0.80
C HIS A 7 7.25 47.90 0.16
N GLY A 8 8.52 47.57 0.38
CA GLY A 8 9.09 46.26 0.00
C GLY A 8 8.45 45.11 0.76
N ALA A 9 8.37 45.23 2.09
CA ALA A 9 7.75 44.20 2.94
C ALA A 9 6.28 43.91 2.60
N ILE A 10 5.49 44.94 2.26
CA ILE A 10 4.08 44.75 1.83
C ILE A 10 4.01 44.01 0.49
N LYS A 11 4.90 44.31 -0.46
CA LYS A 11 4.94 43.59 -1.76
C LYS A 11 5.28 42.11 -1.56
N ASP A 12 6.22 41.81 -0.67
CA ASP A 12 6.60 40.43 -0.36
C ASP A 12 5.44 39.67 0.29
N VAL A 13 4.74 40.28 1.26
CA VAL A 13 3.53 39.70 1.87
C VAL A 13 2.43 39.47 0.84
N MET A 14 2.16 40.44 -0.04
CA MET A 14 1.15 40.28 -1.10
C MET A 14 1.54 39.21 -2.12
N GLY A 15 2.84 39.07 -2.41
CA GLY A 15 3.37 37.98 -3.23
C GLY A 15 3.12 36.61 -2.57
N GLU A 16 3.40 36.49 -1.28
CA GLU A 16 3.18 35.26 -0.52
C GLU A 16 1.69 34.89 -0.44
N VAL A 17 0.82 35.86 -0.17
CA VAL A 17 -0.64 35.67 -0.20
C VAL A 17 -1.11 35.26 -1.60
N GLY A 18 -0.56 35.88 -2.65
CA GLY A 18 -0.84 35.52 -4.04
C GLY A 18 -0.48 34.06 -4.34
N ASN A 19 0.70 33.62 -3.89
CA ASN A 19 1.15 32.24 -4.05
C ASN A 19 0.26 31.25 -3.28
N ALA A 20 -0.09 31.57 -2.04
CA ALA A 20 -0.96 30.73 -1.21
C ALA A 20 -2.36 30.54 -1.81
N LEU A 21 -2.89 31.59 -2.47
CA LEU A 21 -4.21 31.58 -3.08
C LEU A 21 -4.20 31.25 -4.58
N ALA A 22 -3.04 30.97 -5.17
CA ALA A 22 -2.90 30.71 -6.61
C ALA A 22 -3.80 29.56 -7.09
N SER A 23 -4.02 28.55 -6.25
CA SER A 23 -4.95 27.44 -6.51
C SER A 23 -6.39 27.90 -6.81
N LEU A 24 -6.84 29.00 -6.20
CA LEU A 24 -8.17 29.57 -6.39
C LEU A 24 -8.34 30.35 -7.71
N SER A 25 -7.29 30.41 -8.54
CA SER A 25 -7.41 30.90 -9.92
C SER A 25 -8.21 29.93 -10.81
N ASP A 26 -8.26 28.64 -10.47
CA ASP A 26 -9.11 27.66 -11.15
C ASP A 26 -10.59 27.93 -10.81
N PRO A 27 -11.43 28.29 -11.81
CA PRO A 27 -12.82 28.64 -11.56
C PRO A 27 -13.65 27.47 -11.03
N ASN A 28 -13.29 26.22 -11.37
CA ASN A 28 -13.98 25.04 -10.86
C ASN A 28 -13.64 24.80 -9.40
N LEU A 29 -12.35 24.86 -9.04
CA LEU A 29 -11.93 24.72 -7.64
C LEU A 29 -12.52 25.84 -6.79
N ARG A 30 -12.40 27.09 -7.25
CA ARG A 30 -12.96 28.26 -6.56
C ARG A 30 -14.46 28.10 -6.33
N ARG A 31 -15.22 27.66 -7.34
CA ARG A 31 -16.66 27.40 -7.21
C ARG A 31 -16.95 26.27 -6.20
N ALA A 32 -16.14 25.22 -6.16
CA ALA A 32 -16.32 24.10 -5.25
C ALA A 32 -16.07 24.49 -3.78
N VAL A 33 -15.18 25.44 -3.52
CA VAL A 33 -14.88 25.97 -2.18
C VAL A 33 -15.49 27.34 -1.89
N SER A 34 -16.46 27.77 -2.70
CA SER A 34 -17.24 28.99 -2.45
C SER A 34 -18.62 28.65 -1.87
N PRO A 35 -19.19 29.52 -1.02
CA PRO A 35 -20.52 29.32 -0.47
C PRO A 35 -21.62 29.37 -1.56
N PRO A 36 -22.80 28.78 -1.30
CA PRO A 36 -23.17 28.06 -0.09
C PRO A 36 -22.50 26.67 0.01
N PHE A 37 -22.09 26.30 1.22
CA PHE A 37 -21.49 24.99 1.48
C PHE A 37 -22.56 23.95 1.81
N SER A 38 -22.41 22.76 1.25
CA SER A 38 -23.26 21.59 1.54
C SER A 38 -22.54 20.53 2.40
N LEU A 39 -21.33 20.83 2.87
CA LEU A 39 -20.48 19.93 3.65
C LEU A 39 -19.84 20.70 4.82
N SER A 40 -19.97 20.15 6.02
CA SER A 40 -19.29 20.55 7.25
C SER A 40 -18.43 19.39 7.73
N LEU A 41 -17.10 19.55 7.71
CA LEU A 41 -16.18 18.52 8.22
C LEU A 41 -16.42 18.18 9.70
N ALA A 42 -16.93 19.14 10.48
CA ALA A 42 -17.24 18.92 11.88
C ALA A 42 -18.55 18.15 12.08
N ASP A 43 -19.59 18.53 11.35
CA ASP A 43 -20.92 17.96 11.56
C ASP A 43 -21.08 16.64 10.79
N ASP A 44 -20.70 16.62 9.51
CA ASP A 44 -20.91 15.47 8.63
C ASP A 44 -19.90 14.35 8.81
N LEU A 45 -18.70 14.63 9.36
CA LEU A 45 -17.64 13.61 9.53
C LEU A 45 -17.24 13.35 10.98
N CYS A 46 -17.53 14.28 11.90
CA CYS A 46 -17.17 14.12 13.32
C CYS A 46 -18.36 14.12 14.29
N ALA A 47 -19.55 14.54 13.86
CA ALA A 47 -20.77 14.50 14.68
C ALA A 47 -21.90 13.67 14.05
N ALA A 48 -21.68 13.10 12.87
CA ALA A 48 -22.71 12.41 12.13
C ALA A 48 -23.20 11.16 12.85
N GLU A 49 -24.52 11.05 12.99
CA GLU A 49 -25.21 9.84 13.45
C GLU A 49 -25.26 8.75 12.37
N ARG A 50 -24.91 9.10 11.14
CA ARG A 50 -24.93 8.22 9.97
C ARG A 50 -23.52 8.04 9.41
N PHE A 51 -23.28 6.88 8.82
CA PHE A 51 -22.04 6.61 8.10
C PHE A 51 -21.92 7.52 6.87
N ALA A 52 -20.78 8.18 6.71
CA ALA A 52 -20.50 9.08 5.61
C ALA A 52 -19.16 8.74 4.96
N ASN A 53 -19.10 8.81 3.63
CA ASN A 53 -17.88 8.68 2.85
C ASN A 53 -17.59 10.02 2.16
N LEU A 54 -16.40 10.58 2.40
CA LEU A 54 -15.90 11.73 1.67
C LEU A 54 -14.92 11.26 0.59
N PHE A 55 -15.24 11.53 -0.67
CA PHE A 55 -14.34 11.32 -1.80
C PHE A 55 -13.78 12.66 -2.26
N ILE A 56 -12.46 12.82 -2.21
CA ILE A 56 -11.75 13.95 -2.80
C ILE A 56 -11.14 13.46 -4.10
N VAL A 57 -11.80 13.78 -5.22
CA VAL A 57 -11.37 13.36 -6.56
C VAL A 57 -10.78 14.56 -7.27
N CYS A 58 -9.55 14.42 -7.76
CA CYS A 58 -8.85 15.44 -8.53
C CYS A 58 -8.27 14.81 -9.79
N GLU A 59 -8.34 15.53 -10.91
CA GLU A 59 -7.68 15.14 -12.14
C GLU A 59 -6.15 15.13 -11.91
N PRO A 60 -5.41 14.09 -12.35
CA PRO A 60 -3.96 14.02 -12.14
C PRO A 60 -3.21 15.28 -12.58
N GLU A 61 -3.65 15.91 -13.68
CA GLU A 61 -3.06 17.14 -14.24
C GLU A 61 -3.25 18.36 -13.32
N ARG A 62 -4.28 18.33 -12.46
CA ARG A 62 -4.61 19.42 -11.54
C ARG A 62 -4.13 19.19 -10.12
N MET A 63 -3.61 18.00 -9.81
CA MET A 63 -3.26 17.61 -8.44
C MET A 63 -2.32 18.61 -7.77
N ILE A 64 -1.27 19.05 -8.47
CA ILE A 64 -0.30 20.03 -7.95
C ILE A 64 -0.97 21.38 -7.69
N THR A 65 -1.78 21.86 -8.64
CA THR A 65 -2.49 23.15 -8.51
C THR A 65 -3.53 23.12 -7.40
N HIS A 66 -4.21 21.98 -7.20
CA HIS A 66 -5.27 21.83 -6.18
C HIS A 66 -4.71 21.41 -4.81
N ALA A 67 -3.44 21.00 -4.74
CA ALA A 67 -2.80 20.49 -3.53
C ALA A 67 -2.95 21.41 -2.30
N PRO A 68 -2.81 22.76 -2.37
CA PRO A 68 -2.99 23.61 -1.20
C PRO A 68 -4.38 23.46 -0.55
N ILE A 69 -5.44 23.36 -1.35
CA ILE A 69 -6.81 23.19 -0.86
C ILE A 69 -7.04 21.79 -0.31
N ILE A 70 -6.55 20.75 -0.99
CA ILE A 70 -6.66 19.36 -0.51
C ILE A 70 -5.95 19.20 0.85
N LYS A 71 -4.72 19.72 0.96
CA LYS A 71 -3.95 19.71 2.20
C LYS A 71 -4.66 20.47 3.32
N ALA A 72 -5.25 21.64 3.01
CA ALA A 72 -5.99 22.43 3.98
C ALA A 72 -7.22 21.66 4.49
N LEU A 73 -8.00 21.02 3.61
CA LEU A 73 -9.16 20.21 3.99
C LEU A 73 -8.78 19.04 4.91
N LEU A 74 -7.77 18.26 4.54
CA LEU A 74 -7.28 17.13 5.33
C LEU A 74 -6.70 17.58 6.67
N SER A 75 -5.94 18.68 6.68
CA SER A 75 -5.38 19.26 7.92
C SER A 75 -6.49 19.77 8.84
N ALA A 76 -7.51 20.44 8.29
CA ALA A 76 -8.66 20.91 9.05
C ALA A 76 -9.43 19.73 9.66
N LEU A 77 -9.71 18.68 8.87
CA LEU A 77 -10.37 17.48 9.37
C LEU A 77 -9.56 16.80 10.48
N PHE A 78 -8.23 16.70 10.32
CA PHE A 78 -7.34 16.17 11.36
C PHE A 78 -7.43 16.97 12.66
N VAL A 79 -7.40 18.30 12.59
CA VAL A 79 -7.52 19.19 13.77
C VAL A 79 -8.89 19.04 14.43
N ILE A 80 -9.97 19.01 13.65
CA ILE A 80 -11.33 18.81 14.15
C ILE A 80 -11.44 17.46 14.85
N LYS A 81 -10.94 16.38 14.23
CA LYS A 81 -10.96 15.04 14.82
C LYS A 81 -10.11 14.95 16.08
N SER A 82 -8.96 15.61 16.12
CA SER A 82 -8.09 15.68 17.30
C SER A 82 -8.77 16.34 18.50
N ARG A 83 -9.64 17.33 18.25
CA ARG A 83 -10.44 17.99 19.30
C ARG A 83 -11.63 17.15 19.76
N LYS A 84 -12.03 16.12 18.99
CA LYS A 84 -13.12 15.19 19.32
C LYS A 84 -12.65 13.72 19.16
N PRO A 85 -11.75 13.23 20.04
CA PRO A 85 -11.25 11.85 19.95
C PRO A 85 -12.36 10.79 20.02
N SER A 86 -13.44 11.08 20.75
CA SER A 86 -14.64 10.22 20.86
C SER A 86 -15.53 10.18 19.63
N ALA A 87 -15.32 11.07 18.64
CA ALA A 87 -16.02 11.01 17.37
C ALA A 87 -15.77 9.66 16.66
N PRO A 88 -16.69 9.23 15.76
CA PRO A 88 -16.58 7.96 15.05
C PRO A 88 -15.19 7.73 14.44
N LYS A 89 -14.74 6.47 14.43
CA LYS A 89 -13.47 6.10 13.80
C LYS A 89 -13.51 6.41 12.30
N GLN A 90 -12.41 6.90 11.76
CA GLN A 90 -12.31 7.30 10.35
C GLN A 90 -11.23 6.51 9.64
N ASP A 91 -11.57 5.95 8.48
CA ASP A 91 -10.62 5.28 7.58
C ASP A 91 -10.17 6.25 6.49
N TRP A 92 -8.88 6.58 6.48
CA TRP A 92 -8.33 7.56 5.56
C TRP A 92 -7.51 6.83 4.51
N ILE A 93 -8.07 6.69 3.31
CA ILE A 93 -7.39 6.09 2.17
C ILE A 93 -6.73 7.22 1.37
N LEU A 94 -5.40 7.22 1.37
CA LEU A 94 -4.55 8.23 0.76
C LEU A 94 -3.83 7.63 -0.45
N ASP A 95 -4.52 7.65 -1.59
CA ASP A 95 -3.94 7.22 -2.85
C ASP A 95 -3.07 8.32 -3.45
N GLU A 96 -1.88 7.95 -3.95
CA GLU A 96 -0.90 8.85 -4.58
C GLU A 96 -0.65 10.18 -3.83
N CYS A 97 -0.71 10.16 -2.49
CA CYS A 97 -0.63 11.40 -1.69
C CYS A 97 0.70 12.15 -1.83
N ALA A 98 1.75 11.49 -2.34
CA ALA A 98 3.02 12.13 -2.67
C ALA A 98 2.90 13.17 -3.81
N LEU A 99 1.88 13.07 -4.68
CA LEU A 99 1.61 14.07 -5.72
C LEU A 99 1.17 15.42 -5.15
N LEU A 100 0.74 15.46 -3.89
CA LEU A 100 0.46 16.70 -3.19
C LEU A 100 1.76 17.48 -2.88
N GLY A 101 2.94 16.87 -3.04
CA GLY A 101 4.23 17.40 -2.59
C GLY A 101 4.39 17.30 -1.06
N GLY A 102 5.35 18.04 -0.49
CA GLY A 102 5.66 17.99 0.95
C GLY A 102 4.41 18.15 1.82
N PHE A 103 4.10 17.12 2.61
CA PHE A 103 2.87 17.04 3.40
C PHE A 103 3.07 16.23 4.68
N ASP A 104 3.66 16.88 5.69
CA ASP A 104 3.98 16.29 7.00
C ASP A 104 2.78 15.73 7.77
N LEU A 105 1.54 16.01 7.32
CA LEU A 105 0.36 15.38 7.90
C LEU A 105 0.39 13.87 7.69
N VAL A 106 0.86 13.37 6.54
CA VAL A 106 0.80 11.93 6.23
C VAL A 106 1.61 11.11 7.25
N PRO A 107 2.90 11.39 7.53
CA PRO A 107 3.63 10.71 8.61
C PRO A 107 2.95 10.87 9.98
N LYS A 108 2.42 12.06 10.30
CA LYS A 108 1.71 12.31 11.57
C LYS A 108 0.47 11.43 11.74
N LEU A 109 -0.25 11.13 10.66
CA LEU A 109 -1.41 10.23 10.72
C LEU A 109 -0.99 8.83 11.16
N PHE A 110 0.16 8.33 10.70
CA PHE A 110 0.66 7.01 11.08
C PHE A 110 1.20 6.98 12.51
N SER A 111 1.85 8.05 12.98
CA SER A 111 2.40 8.09 14.34
C SER A 111 1.34 8.38 15.43
N TYR A 112 0.36 9.24 15.16
CA TYR A 112 -0.59 9.73 16.17
C TYR A 112 -2.06 9.43 15.84
N GLY A 113 -2.41 9.21 14.57
CA GLY A 113 -3.81 9.12 14.13
C GLY A 113 -4.62 8.06 14.86
N ALA A 114 -4.01 6.91 15.17
CA ALA A 114 -4.67 5.83 15.90
C ALA A 114 -5.21 6.28 17.27
N GLY A 115 -4.49 7.16 17.98
CA GLY A 115 -4.89 7.67 19.30
C GLY A 115 -6.15 8.53 19.28
N ILE A 116 -6.47 9.12 18.12
CA ILE A 116 -7.69 9.92 17.91
C ILE A 116 -8.71 9.21 17.02
N GLY A 117 -8.54 7.91 16.78
CA GLY A 117 -9.48 7.09 16.01
C GLY A 117 -9.39 7.25 14.49
N ILE A 118 -8.27 7.75 13.95
CA ILE A 118 -7.97 7.74 12.52
C ILE A 118 -7.14 6.49 12.18
N ARG A 119 -7.57 5.77 11.14
CA ARG A 119 -6.86 4.61 10.58
C ARG A 119 -6.40 4.97 9.16
N PRO A 120 -5.14 5.42 8.99
CA PRO A 120 -4.64 5.78 7.67
C PRO A 120 -4.23 4.53 6.89
N PHE A 121 -4.46 4.57 5.58
CA PHE A 121 -3.97 3.61 4.60
C PHE A 121 -3.44 4.41 3.41
N ALA A 122 -2.14 4.35 3.16
CA ALA A 122 -1.50 5.14 2.10
C ALA A 122 -0.85 4.22 1.06
N VAL A 123 -0.95 4.62 -0.20
CA VAL A 123 -0.38 3.89 -1.34
C VAL A 123 0.75 4.72 -1.93
N PHE A 124 1.89 4.07 -2.18
CA PHE A 124 3.09 4.68 -2.74
C PHE A 124 3.64 3.78 -3.85
N GLN A 125 4.09 4.40 -4.95
CA GLN A 125 4.76 3.73 -6.06
C GLN A 125 6.24 3.46 -5.78
N SER A 126 6.87 4.26 -4.91
CA SER A 126 8.30 4.11 -4.60
C SER A 126 8.65 4.65 -3.20
N PRO A 127 9.78 4.20 -2.62
CA PRO A 127 10.30 4.79 -1.39
C PRO A 127 10.62 6.28 -1.50
N ALA A 128 11.00 6.76 -2.69
CA ALA A 128 11.29 8.18 -2.92
C ALA A 128 10.04 9.07 -2.76
N GLN A 129 8.86 8.57 -3.15
CA GLN A 129 7.59 9.26 -2.91
C GLN A 129 7.31 9.40 -1.40
N MET A 130 7.69 8.42 -0.59
CA MET A 130 7.54 8.51 0.86
C MET A 130 8.45 9.62 1.43
N GLU A 131 9.72 9.67 1.02
CA GLU A 131 10.66 10.72 1.47
C GLU A 131 10.24 12.12 1.03
N ALA A 132 9.58 12.25 -0.12
CA ALA A 132 9.08 13.53 -0.62
C ALA A 132 8.00 14.17 0.27
N LEU A 133 7.36 13.39 1.17
CA LEU A 133 6.35 13.90 2.08
C LEU A 133 6.94 14.80 3.18
N GLY A 134 8.20 14.59 3.57
CA GLY A 134 8.81 15.31 4.67
C GLY A 134 10.06 14.61 5.22
N ALA A 135 10.75 15.27 6.15
CA ALA A 135 11.97 14.72 6.73
C ALA A 135 11.73 13.37 7.41
N HIS A 136 12.50 12.35 7.03
CA HIS A 136 12.43 10.98 7.56
C HIS A 136 11.05 10.31 7.40
N ALA A 137 10.21 10.80 6.47
CA ALA A 137 8.85 10.32 6.30
C ALA A 137 8.80 8.83 5.97
N LYS A 138 9.69 8.32 5.11
CA LYS A 138 9.79 6.87 4.81
C LYS A 138 9.99 6.05 6.08
N THR A 139 10.96 6.42 6.89
CA THR A 139 11.29 5.69 8.13
C THR A 139 10.12 5.72 9.10
N ILE A 140 9.45 6.86 9.28
CA ILE A 140 8.29 7.00 10.17
C ILE A 140 7.12 6.13 9.69
N LEU A 141 6.82 6.17 8.39
CA LEU A 141 5.72 5.40 7.81
C LEU A 141 5.98 3.90 7.96
N LEU A 142 7.18 3.43 7.60
CA LEU A 142 7.52 2.01 7.69
C LEU A 142 7.65 1.50 9.12
N SER A 143 8.03 2.34 10.09
CA SER A 143 8.12 1.92 11.50
C SER A 143 6.78 1.98 12.25
N SER A 144 5.85 2.82 11.79
CA SER A 144 4.55 3.04 12.46
C SER A 144 3.40 2.26 11.82
N ALA A 145 3.55 1.81 10.56
CA ALA A 145 2.52 1.06 9.87
C ALA A 145 2.38 -0.37 10.44
N GLN A 146 1.23 -0.62 11.08
CA GLN A 146 0.86 -1.95 11.61
C GLN A 146 0.70 -3.00 10.50
N VAL A 147 0.41 -2.57 9.27
CA VAL A 147 0.28 -3.43 8.10
C VAL A 147 1.04 -2.80 6.94
N GLN A 148 1.91 -3.59 6.30
CA GLN A 148 2.66 -3.19 5.12
C GLN A 148 2.39 -4.20 3.99
N LEU A 149 2.02 -3.68 2.83
CA LEU A 149 1.70 -4.46 1.65
C LEU A 149 2.69 -4.11 0.54
N TYR A 150 3.50 -5.07 0.12
CA TYR A 150 4.47 -4.91 -0.95
C TYR A 150 4.02 -5.69 -2.18
N PHE A 151 3.70 -4.99 -3.26
CA PHE A 151 3.28 -5.57 -4.53
C PHE A 151 4.11 -4.99 -5.68
N GLY A 152 4.40 -5.79 -6.70
CA GLY A 152 5.14 -5.34 -7.89
C GLY A 152 6.49 -4.72 -7.55
N ILE A 153 7.32 -5.42 -6.76
CA ILE A 153 8.65 -4.96 -6.36
C ILE A 153 9.54 -4.86 -7.62
N ARG A 154 10.06 -3.66 -7.89
CA ARG A 154 10.80 -3.36 -9.14
C ARG A 154 12.26 -2.97 -8.92
N ASP A 155 12.66 -2.64 -7.69
CA ASP A 155 14.01 -2.21 -7.37
C ASP A 155 14.68 -3.17 -6.37
N PHE A 156 15.98 -3.36 -6.57
CA PHE A 156 16.77 -4.32 -5.80
C PHE A 156 16.95 -3.91 -4.34
N GLU A 157 16.99 -2.61 -4.03
CA GLU A 157 17.16 -2.12 -2.66
C GLU A 157 15.95 -2.48 -1.79
N THR A 158 14.74 -2.23 -2.31
CA THR A 158 13.49 -2.62 -1.66
C THR A 158 13.39 -4.14 -1.55
N ALA A 159 13.73 -4.88 -2.62
CA ALA A 159 13.75 -6.35 -2.58
C ALA A 159 14.70 -6.90 -1.51
N LYS A 160 15.90 -6.32 -1.39
CA LYS A 160 16.88 -6.70 -0.37
C LYS A 160 16.36 -6.41 1.03
N SER A 161 15.82 -5.21 1.26
CA SER A 161 15.21 -4.84 2.56
C SER A 161 14.11 -5.81 2.96
N ILE A 162 13.22 -6.17 2.03
CA ILE A 162 12.13 -7.13 2.28
C ILE A 162 12.70 -8.53 2.55
N SER A 163 13.66 -9.02 1.75
CA SER A 163 14.34 -10.31 1.96
C SER A 163 14.99 -10.38 3.35
N ASP A 164 15.64 -9.30 3.79
CA ASP A 164 16.25 -9.22 5.11
C ASP A 164 15.20 -9.21 6.23
N MET A 165 14.07 -8.52 6.05
CA MET A 165 12.93 -8.53 6.97
C MET A 165 12.23 -9.89 7.05
N ILE A 166 12.10 -10.62 5.94
CA ILE A 166 11.57 -11.98 5.92
C ILE A 166 12.50 -12.93 6.69
N GLY A 167 13.81 -12.72 6.55
CA GLY A 167 14.83 -13.46 7.28
C GLY A 167 15.41 -14.65 6.52
N ALA A 168 16.08 -15.53 7.26
CA ALA A 168 16.84 -16.65 6.71
C ALA A 168 16.66 -17.92 7.54
N GLN A 169 16.85 -19.06 6.88
CA GLN A 169 16.89 -20.38 7.47
C GLN A 169 18.30 -20.99 7.37
N THR A 170 18.60 -21.93 8.25
CA THR A 170 19.82 -22.74 8.19
C THR A 170 19.47 -24.09 7.58
N LEU A 171 20.11 -24.43 6.48
CA LEU A 171 19.97 -25.72 5.80
C LEU A 171 21.12 -26.64 6.18
N GLU A 172 20.82 -27.90 6.46
CA GLU A 172 21.82 -28.95 6.59
C GLU A 172 22.01 -29.63 5.24
N ILE A 173 23.15 -29.36 4.58
CA ILE A 173 23.46 -29.93 3.26
C ILE A 173 24.46 -31.06 3.45
N ALA A 174 24.07 -32.27 3.00
CA ALA A 174 25.02 -33.37 2.85
C ALA A 174 25.83 -33.14 1.57
N ASP A 175 27.15 -33.15 1.68
CA ASP A 175 28.03 -32.93 0.52
C ASP A 175 28.10 -34.22 -0.31
N PRO A 176 27.51 -34.26 -1.53
CA PRO A 176 27.44 -35.47 -2.32
C PRO A 176 28.84 -35.97 -2.74
N LEU A 177 29.78 -35.03 -2.90
CA LEU A 177 31.12 -35.34 -3.38
C LEU A 177 31.98 -35.91 -2.25
N VAL A 178 31.82 -35.39 -1.03
CA VAL A 178 32.41 -36.00 0.18
C VAL A 178 31.83 -37.39 0.43
N ASN A 179 30.51 -37.56 0.27
CA ASN A 179 29.86 -38.87 0.43
C ASN A 179 30.34 -39.88 -0.61
N ALA A 180 30.48 -39.47 -1.87
CA ALA A 180 30.98 -40.33 -2.94
C ALA A 180 32.46 -40.70 -2.75
N ARG A 181 33.30 -39.74 -2.34
CA ARG A 181 34.72 -39.99 -2.01
C ARG A 181 34.85 -40.94 -0.83
N ALA A 182 34.12 -40.70 0.25
CA ALA A 182 34.11 -41.58 1.42
C ALA A 182 33.64 -43.00 1.06
N ALA A 183 32.67 -43.15 0.16
CA ALA A 183 32.26 -44.47 -0.32
C ALA A 183 33.37 -45.19 -1.12
N ALA A 184 34.02 -44.49 -2.05
CA ALA A 184 35.12 -45.04 -2.82
C ALA A 184 36.34 -45.40 -1.94
N GLU A 185 36.66 -44.56 -0.96
CA GLU A 185 37.76 -44.76 -0.04
C GLU A 185 37.50 -45.91 0.94
N ARG A 186 36.26 -46.05 1.44
CA ARG A 186 35.83 -47.24 2.18
C ARG A 186 36.01 -48.52 1.38
N GLN A 187 35.67 -48.51 0.09
CA GLN A 187 35.80 -49.69 -0.76
C GLN A 187 37.27 -50.08 -0.95
N LYS A 188 38.16 -49.10 -1.14
CA LYS A 188 39.61 -49.32 -1.20
C LYS A 188 40.15 -49.89 0.12
N LEU A 189 39.79 -49.29 1.25
CA LEU A 189 40.18 -49.76 2.58
C LEU A 189 39.71 -51.18 2.88
N MET A 190 38.45 -51.50 2.57
CA MET A 190 37.93 -52.86 2.72
C MET A 190 38.69 -53.86 1.85
N SER A 191 39.01 -53.50 0.60
CA SER A 191 39.82 -54.36 -0.26
C SER A 191 41.25 -54.56 0.25
N ALA A 192 41.86 -53.53 0.86
CA ALA A 192 43.19 -53.61 1.44
C ALA A 192 43.22 -54.52 2.67
N ILE A 193 42.21 -54.44 3.55
CA ILE A 193 42.04 -55.32 4.70
C ILE A 193 41.88 -56.79 4.25
N LEU A 194 41.05 -57.03 3.22
CA LEU A 194 40.88 -58.37 2.64
C LEU A 194 42.18 -58.93 2.02
N ASN A 195 43.04 -58.06 1.49
CA ASN A 195 44.33 -58.43 0.88
C ASN A 195 45.49 -58.52 1.90
N GLY A 196 45.22 -58.54 3.20
CA GLY A 196 46.21 -58.80 4.25
C GLY A 196 46.82 -57.57 4.93
N ALA A 197 46.24 -56.38 4.76
CA ALA A 197 46.58 -55.21 5.59
C ALA A 197 46.06 -55.38 7.03
N ASP A 198 46.62 -54.63 7.99
CA ASP A 198 46.22 -54.68 9.40
C ASP A 198 44.74 -54.32 9.61
N PRO A 199 43.89 -55.27 10.07
CA PRO A 199 42.47 -55.03 10.29
C PRO A 199 42.17 -53.95 11.34
N PHE A 200 43.04 -53.77 12.33
CA PHE A 200 42.82 -52.81 13.41
C PHE A 200 43.04 -51.37 12.96
N ALA A 201 44.11 -51.11 12.21
CA ALA A 201 44.35 -49.81 11.58
C ALA A 201 43.24 -49.45 10.57
N GLY A 202 42.86 -50.40 9.71
CA GLY A 202 41.79 -50.20 8.74
C GLY A 202 40.42 -49.91 9.38
N ALA A 203 40.11 -50.55 10.52
CA ALA A 203 38.89 -50.29 11.27
C ALA A 203 38.85 -48.87 11.88
N ALA A 204 39.98 -48.36 12.36
CA ALA A 204 40.08 -47.00 12.88
C ALA A 204 39.86 -45.95 11.78
N GLU A 205 40.43 -46.18 10.61
CA GLU A 205 40.30 -45.29 9.44
C GLU A 205 38.86 -45.30 8.86
N LEU A 206 38.22 -46.47 8.84
CA LEU A 206 36.80 -46.61 8.51
C LEU A 206 35.88 -45.84 9.46
N LYS A 207 36.15 -45.85 10.78
CA LYS A 207 35.40 -45.05 11.76
C LYS A 207 35.55 -43.56 11.50
N LYS A 208 36.77 -43.09 11.22
CA LYS A 208 37.04 -41.69 10.92
C LYS A 208 36.31 -41.23 9.66
N LEU A 209 36.40 -41.99 8.56
CA LEU A 209 35.66 -41.71 7.33
C LEU A 209 34.14 -41.70 7.53
N THR A 210 33.62 -42.59 8.38
CA THR A 210 32.18 -42.63 8.70
C THR A 210 31.75 -41.37 9.45
N TYR A 211 32.54 -40.93 10.43
CA TYR A 211 32.32 -39.67 11.15
C TYR A 211 32.40 -38.44 10.22
N GLU A 212 33.42 -38.36 9.38
CA GLU A 212 33.63 -37.23 8.46
C GLU A 212 32.54 -37.15 7.38
N SER A 213 32.15 -38.28 6.78
CA SER A 213 31.05 -38.32 5.80
C SER A 213 29.68 -38.04 6.41
N GLY A 214 29.51 -38.29 7.72
CA GLY A 214 28.29 -37.99 8.45
C GLY A 214 28.13 -36.50 8.78
N HIS A 215 29.19 -35.70 8.62
CA HIS A 215 29.15 -34.28 8.95
C HIS A 215 28.38 -33.50 7.88
N LYS A 216 27.18 -33.04 8.24
CA LYS A 216 26.38 -32.15 7.39
C LYS A 216 26.86 -30.72 7.53
N ARG A 217 26.99 -30.01 6.42
CA ARG A 217 27.38 -28.60 6.43
C ARG A 217 26.15 -27.74 6.69
N LEU A 218 26.25 -26.83 7.65
CA LEU A 218 25.23 -25.81 7.89
C LEU A 218 25.44 -24.65 6.91
N MET A 219 24.41 -24.31 6.15
CA MET A 219 24.42 -23.19 5.21
C MET A 219 23.23 -22.27 5.49
N ARG A 220 23.48 -20.97 5.63
CA ARG A 220 22.43 -19.96 5.75
C ARG A 220 21.85 -19.65 4.36
N ARG A 221 20.53 -19.67 4.23
CA ARG A 221 19.78 -19.28 3.02
C ARG A 221 18.64 -18.34 3.41
N HIS A 222 18.45 -17.23 2.68
CA HIS A 222 17.25 -16.42 2.83
C HIS A 222 15.99 -17.26 2.57
N LEU A 223 14.91 -16.98 3.31
CA LEU A 223 13.64 -17.66 3.07
C LEU A 223 13.09 -17.32 1.69
N VAL A 224 13.22 -16.06 1.29
CA VAL A 224 12.99 -15.56 -0.06
C VAL A 224 14.14 -14.64 -0.41
N THR A 225 14.79 -14.89 -1.53
CA THR A 225 15.90 -14.06 -2.03
C THR A 225 15.39 -12.77 -2.69
N PRO A 226 16.22 -11.72 -2.79
CA PRO A 226 15.84 -10.49 -3.50
C PRO A 226 15.46 -10.75 -4.97
N ASP A 227 16.11 -11.71 -5.62
CA ASP A 227 15.81 -12.09 -7.00
C ASP A 227 14.43 -12.77 -7.13
N GLU A 228 14.09 -13.69 -6.21
CA GLU A 228 12.75 -14.30 -6.15
C GLU A 228 11.66 -13.23 -5.89
N LEU A 229 11.96 -12.19 -5.10
CA LEU A 229 11.03 -11.07 -4.86
C LEU A 229 10.81 -10.20 -6.10
N LEU A 230 11.86 -9.92 -6.87
CA LEU A 230 11.77 -9.16 -8.12
C LEU A 230 10.98 -9.90 -9.21
N HIS A 231 10.98 -11.24 -9.16
CA HIS A 231 10.24 -12.10 -10.08
C HIS A 231 8.88 -12.56 -9.54
N LEU A 232 8.38 -11.94 -8.46
CA LEU A 232 7.05 -12.28 -7.94
C LEU A 232 5.97 -12.07 -9.01
N PRO A 233 5.02 -13.03 -9.15
CA PRO A 233 3.90 -12.86 -10.06
C PRO A 233 3.08 -11.60 -9.75
N PRO A 234 2.47 -10.94 -10.74
CA PRO A 234 1.79 -9.65 -10.58
C PRO A 234 0.52 -9.71 -9.71
N ASP A 235 -0.01 -10.92 -9.47
CA ASP A 235 -1.13 -11.19 -8.58
C ASP A 235 -0.67 -11.53 -7.14
N LYS A 236 0.62 -11.57 -6.85
CA LYS A 236 1.17 -11.85 -5.52
C LYS A 236 1.62 -10.58 -4.81
N LEU A 237 1.55 -10.60 -3.48
CA LEU A 237 2.09 -9.57 -2.62
C LEU A 237 2.65 -10.16 -1.32
N ILE A 238 3.62 -9.46 -0.74
CA ILE A 238 4.13 -9.75 0.61
C ILE A 238 3.39 -8.86 1.61
N VAL A 239 2.90 -9.46 2.69
CA VAL A 239 2.18 -8.79 3.76
C VAL A 239 2.98 -8.93 5.05
N PHE A 240 3.36 -7.81 5.65
CA PHE A 240 3.77 -7.75 7.04
C PHE A 240 2.60 -7.17 7.84
N ALA A 241 2.27 -7.78 8.97
CA ALA A 241 1.28 -7.25 9.88
C ALA A 241 1.62 -7.58 11.34
N ASP A 242 1.30 -6.66 12.24
CA ASP A 242 1.46 -6.86 13.67
C ASP A 242 0.63 -8.07 14.15
N GLY A 243 1.20 -8.82 15.10
CA GLY A 243 0.57 -10.01 15.66
C GLY A 243 0.71 -11.28 14.81
N LEU A 244 1.31 -11.20 13.62
CA LEU A 244 1.69 -12.38 12.85
C LEU A 244 3.06 -12.91 13.26
N SER A 245 3.24 -14.24 13.22
CA SER A 245 4.53 -14.88 13.49
C SER A 245 5.57 -14.66 12.38
N GLY A 246 5.15 -14.14 11.22
CA GLY A 246 5.99 -13.90 10.07
C GLY A 246 5.19 -13.31 8.90
N PRO A 247 5.88 -12.95 7.81
CA PRO A 247 5.27 -12.39 6.62
C PRO A 247 4.38 -13.40 5.89
N LEU A 248 3.33 -12.91 5.24
CA LEU A 248 2.43 -13.71 4.41
C LEU A 248 2.67 -13.43 2.93
N LEU A 249 2.70 -14.49 2.13
CA LEU A 249 2.54 -14.39 0.68
C LEU A 249 1.04 -14.45 0.35
N ALA A 250 0.46 -13.31 0.01
CA ALA A 250 -0.97 -13.20 -0.32
C ALA A 250 -1.20 -13.07 -1.83
N SER A 251 -2.46 -13.29 -2.25
CA SER A 251 -2.89 -13.13 -3.65
C SER A 251 -3.89 -11.98 -3.75
N ARG A 252 -3.74 -11.14 -4.77
CA ARG A 252 -4.63 -10.01 -5.06
C ARG A 252 -5.61 -10.41 -6.16
N THR A 253 -6.90 -10.21 -5.87
CA THR A 253 -7.96 -10.39 -6.85
C THR A 253 -8.51 -9.02 -7.26
N PRO A 254 -8.55 -8.68 -8.56
CA PRO A 254 -9.17 -7.44 -9.02
C PRO A 254 -10.62 -7.29 -8.53
N TYR A 255 -11.04 -6.08 -8.18
CA TYR A 255 -12.35 -5.84 -7.56
C TYR A 255 -13.51 -6.34 -8.42
N TRP A 256 -13.44 -6.23 -9.75
CA TRP A 256 -14.50 -6.70 -10.67
C TRP A 256 -14.64 -8.23 -10.74
N ARG A 257 -13.65 -8.97 -10.23
CA ARG A 257 -13.75 -10.43 -10.02
C ARG A 257 -14.28 -10.78 -8.63
N GLN A 258 -14.48 -9.80 -7.75
CA GLN A 258 -15.03 -10.02 -6.42
C GLN A 258 -16.55 -9.83 -6.44
N ARG A 259 -17.27 -10.86 -5.97
CA ARG A 259 -18.74 -10.80 -5.86
C ARG A 259 -19.22 -9.67 -4.94
N LEU A 260 -18.46 -9.34 -3.90
CA LEU A 260 -18.77 -8.25 -2.95
C LEU A 260 -18.73 -6.85 -3.58
N SER A 261 -18.04 -6.71 -4.71
CA SER A 261 -17.93 -5.46 -5.46
C SER A 261 -18.96 -5.37 -6.60
N ALA A 262 -19.65 -6.45 -6.94
CA ALA A 262 -20.65 -6.46 -8.01
C ALA A 262 -21.72 -5.38 -7.76
N GLY A 263 -21.98 -4.54 -8.76
CA GLY A 263 -22.93 -3.42 -8.67
C GLY A 263 -22.37 -2.11 -8.11
N LYS A 264 -21.20 -2.14 -7.45
CA LYS A 264 -20.59 -0.98 -6.79
C LYS A 264 -19.66 -0.15 -7.68
N TYR A 265 -19.55 -0.51 -8.95
CA TYR A 265 -18.72 0.19 -9.93
C TYR A 265 -19.45 0.28 -11.26
N LEU A 266 -19.19 1.38 -11.97
CA LEU A 266 -19.65 1.64 -13.32
C LEU A 266 -18.54 1.26 -14.33
N PRO A 267 -18.82 1.26 -15.64
CA PRO A 267 -17.81 1.01 -16.66
C PRO A 267 -16.68 2.03 -16.55
N ASP A 268 -15.48 1.59 -16.93
CA ASP A 268 -14.31 2.45 -16.99
C ASP A 268 -14.53 3.52 -18.07
N PRO A 269 -14.48 4.82 -17.73
CA PRO A 269 -14.73 5.90 -18.69
C PRO A 269 -13.71 5.92 -19.85
N TYR A 270 -12.52 5.35 -19.66
CA TYR A 270 -11.46 5.29 -20.67
C TYR A 270 -11.56 4.04 -21.56
N HIS A 271 -12.41 3.07 -21.23
CA HIS A 271 -12.53 1.80 -21.95
C HIS A 271 -13.99 1.48 -22.31
N PRO A 272 -14.46 1.91 -23.50
CA PRO A 272 -15.77 1.55 -24.02
C PRO A 272 -15.97 0.03 -24.11
N PRO A 273 -17.23 -0.46 -24.01
CA PRO A 273 -18.48 0.30 -24.00
C PRO A 273 -18.90 0.81 -22.61
N LEU A 274 -19.54 1.98 -22.57
CA LEU A 274 -20.02 2.63 -21.34
C LEU A 274 -21.46 2.25 -20.96
N ASP A 275 -22.13 1.47 -21.79
CA ASP A 275 -23.53 1.04 -21.61
C ASP A 275 -23.66 -0.27 -20.82
N SER A 276 -22.53 -0.92 -20.49
CA SER A 276 -22.53 -2.23 -19.85
C SER A 276 -21.24 -2.50 -19.08
N VAL A 277 -21.35 -3.32 -18.03
CA VAL A 277 -20.25 -3.71 -17.16
C VAL A 277 -20.24 -5.22 -16.91
N VAL A 278 -19.06 -5.81 -16.78
CA VAL A 278 -18.92 -7.21 -16.37
C VAL A 278 -18.84 -7.29 -14.85
N ILE A 279 -19.70 -8.10 -14.25
CA ILE A 279 -19.75 -8.36 -12.80
C ILE A 279 -19.53 -9.83 -12.47
N GLN A 280 -18.95 -10.11 -11.31
CA GLN A 280 -18.86 -11.46 -10.78
C GLN A 280 -20.16 -11.88 -10.07
N THR A 281 -20.76 -12.98 -10.52
CA THR A 281 -21.93 -13.61 -9.89
C THR A 281 -21.56 -14.94 -9.22
N LEU A 282 -22.53 -15.60 -8.57
CA LEU A 282 -22.38 -16.96 -8.04
C LEU A 282 -21.98 -17.98 -9.11
N TRP A 283 -22.44 -17.79 -10.36
CA TRP A 283 -22.26 -18.73 -11.47
C TRP A 283 -21.20 -18.24 -12.48
N GLY A 284 -20.32 -17.33 -12.07
CA GLY A 284 -19.27 -16.75 -12.93
C GLY A 284 -19.56 -15.32 -13.37
N GLN A 285 -18.83 -14.84 -14.38
CA GLN A 285 -18.92 -13.47 -14.86
C GLN A 285 -20.15 -13.29 -15.75
N ARG A 286 -20.86 -12.17 -15.57
CA ARG A 286 -21.97 -11.77 -16.46
C ARG A 286 -21.86 -10.30 -16.83
N ARG A 287 -22.21 -9.98 -18.07
CA ARG A 287 -22.40 -8.61 -18.53
C ARG A 287 -23.78 -8.11 -18.09
N ARG A 288 -23.84 -6.91 -17.55
CA ARG A 288 -25.05 -6.20 -17.15
C ARG A 288 -25.09 -4.83 -17.82
N LYS A 289 -26.29 -4.36 -18.16
CA LYS A 289 -26.46 -3.01 -18.70
C LYS A 289 -26.32 -1.97 -17.59
N ILE A 290 -25.93 -0.77 -17.97
CA ILE A 290 -26.04 0.42 -17.12
C ILE A 290 -27.38 1.07 -17.40
N ILE A 291 -28.16 1.26 -16.34
CA ILE A 291 -29.44 1.96 -16.38
C ILE A 291 -29.18 3.39 -15.95
N THR A 292 -29.58 4.35 -16.78
CA THR A 292 -29.57 5.77 -16.46
C THR A 292 -31.00 6.28 -16.47
N GLU A 293 -31.43 6.84 -15.35
CA GLU A 293 -32.80 7.33 -15.16
C GLU A 293 -32.81 8.62 -14.34
N SER A 294 -33.99 9.24 -14.23
CA SER A 294 -34.19 10.41 -13.38
C SER A 294 -33.98 10.07 -11.91
N VAL A 295 -33.31 10.95 -11.19
CA VAL A 295 -33.05 10.77 -9.75
C VAL A 295 -34.38 10.81 -8.99
N PRO A 296 -34.65 9.83 -8.11
CA PRO A 296 -35.82 9.86 -7.24
C PRO A 296 -35.90 11.16 -6.43
N GLU A 297 -37.10 11.70 -6.23
CA GLU A 297 -37.32 12.99 -5.54
C GLU A 297 -36.64 13.05 -4.15
N ARG A 298 -36.65 11.93 -3.42
CA ARG A 298 -35.99 11.77 -2.12
C ARG A 298 -34.47 12.05 -2.16
N PHE A 299 -33.82 11.89 -3.30
CA PHE A 299 -32.39 12.11 -3.49
C PHE A 299 -32.08 13.37 -4.28
N ALA A 300 -33.07 13.98 -4.94
CA ALA A 300 -32.88 15.16 -5.79
C ALA A 300 -32.23 16.36 -5.06
N HIS A 301 -32.35 16.40 -3.73
CA HIS A 301 -31.72 17.42 -2.89
C HIS A 301 -30.20 17.25 -2.72
N LEU A 302 -29.64 16.08 -3.03
CA LEU A 302 -28.22 15.80 -2.81
C LEU A 302 -27.34 16.44 -3.90
N PRO A 303 -26.19 17.04 -3.55
CA PRO A 303 -25.36 17.78 -4.50
C PRO A 303 -24.90 16.98 -5.74
N GLN A 304 -24.61 15.69 -5.57
CA GLN A 304 -24.16 14.82 -6.67
C GLN A 304 -25.24 14.60 -7.75
N TYR A 305 -26.51 14.82 -7.41
CA TYR A 305 -27.65 14.62 -8.32
C TYR A 305 -28.17 15.93 -8.93
N ARG A 306 -27.37 17.00 -8.90
CA ARG A 306 -27.74 18.30 -9.50
C ARG A 306 -28.07 18.21 -11.00
N GLN A 307 -27.55 17.22 -11.70
CA GLN A 307 -27.87 16.96 -13.11
C GLN A 307 -29.20 16.22 -13.32
N GLY A 308 -29.88 15.82 -12.24
CA GLY A 308 -31.20 15.17 -12.29
C GLY A 308 -31.20 13.72 -12.76
N SER A 309 -30.04 13.13 -13.05
CA SER A 309 -29.90 11.73 -13.47
C SER A 309 -28.89 10.97 -12.60
N TRP A 310 -29.10 9.67 -12.48
CA TRP A 310 -28.15 8.74 -11.88
C TRP A 310 -28.01 7.48 -12.73
N SER A 311 -26.89 6.77 -12.53
CA SER A 311 -26.58 5.54 -13.25
C SER A 311 -26.27 4.40 -12.30
N TYR A 312 -26.79 3.21 -12.56
CA TYR A 312 -26.53 2.01 -11.77
C TYR A 312 -26.51 0.76 -12.65
N VAL A 313 -25.97 -0.34 -12.10
CA VAL A 313 -25.91 -1.63 -12.80
C VAL A 313 -27.28 -2.31 -12.74
N GLU A 314 -27.76 -2.82 -13.87
CA GLU A 314 -29.03 -3.55 -13.98
C GLU A 314 -29.18 -4.63 -12.89
N GLY A 315 -30.26 -4.54 -12.12
CA GLY A 315 -30.57 -5.46 -11.01
C GLY A 315 -29.78 -5.23 -9.73
N MET A 316 -29.04 -4.13 -9.61
CA MET A 316 -28.19 -3.77 -8.47
C MET A 316 -28.43 -2.31 -8.05
N GLN A 317 -29.69 -1.87 -7.98
CA GLN A 317 -30.03 -0.53 -7.52
C GLN A 317 -29.67 -0.43 -6.03
N HIS A 318 -28.73 0.44 -5.69
CA HIS A 318 -28.36 0.72 -4.31
C HIS A 318 -29.21 1.89 -3.83
N GLU A 319 -30.03 1.66 -2.79
CA GLU A 319 -30.70 2.72 -2.02
C GLU A 319 -29.73 3.46 -1.09
#